data_AF-A0A8J7RVK1-F1
#
_entry.id   AF-A0A8J7RVK1-F1
#
_cell.length_a   1.000
_cell.length_b   1.000
_cell.length_c   1.000
_cell.angle_alpha   90.00
_cell.angle_beta   90.00
_cell.angle_gamma   90.00
#
_symmetry.space_group_name_H-M   'P 1'
#
loop_
_entity.id
_entity.type
_entity.pdbx_description
1 polymer ?
#
loop_
_entity_poly.entity_id
_entity_poly.type
_entity_poly.pdbx_seq_one_letter_code
_entity_poly.pdbx_strand_id
1 'polypeptide(L)'
;MDPGIVVVLCTAPSGDAEAIAELVVEKRLAACVNLFGVGSVFWWEGEVAREREELMVIKTRRDLLPALTAALKGAHPYDVPEIIALPIIDGDADYLAWVAGETRREERSGERHPPECP
;
A
#
# COMPACT_ATOMS: atom_id res chain seq x y z
N MET A 1 2.92 14.55 -16.26
CA MET A 1 3.47 14.69 -14.90
C MET A 1 3.88 13.30 -14.47
N ASP A 2 5.10 13.15 -13.95
CA ASP A 2 5.53 11.90 -13.30
C ASP A 2 4.47 11.51 -12.25
N PRO A 3 3.83 10.33 -12.35
CA PRO A 3 2.84 9.90 -11.36
C PRO A 3 3.45 9.77 -9.95
N GLY A 4 4.78 9.84 -9.84
CA GLY A 4 5.55 9.81 -8.61
C GLY A 4 5.45 8.43 -7.99
N ILE A 5 6.41 7.56 -8.28
CA ILE A 5 6.45 6.25 -7.61
C ILE A 5 6.99 6.45 -6.19
N VAL A 6 6.36 5.75 -5.24
CA VAL A 6 6.72 5.78 -3.83
C VAL A 6 6.90 4.36 -3.29
N VAL A 7 7.74 4.25 -2.26
CA VAL A 7 7.79 3.07 -1.41
C VAL A 7 6.94 3.36 -0.17
N VAL A 8 5.98 2.51 0.13
CA VAL A 8 5.23 2.55 1.38
C VAL A 8 5.75 1.45 2.29
N LEU A 9 6.06 1.81 3.53
CA LEU A 9 6.39 0.87 4.60
C LEU A 9 5.16 0.69 5.47
N CYS A 10 4.88 -0.57 5.78
CA CYS A 10 3.81 -0.98 6.69
C CYS A 10 4.24 -2.25 7.40
N THR A 11 4.07 -2.33 8.72
CA THR A 11 4.30 -3.56 9.48
C THR A 11 2.96 -4.21 9.81
N ALA A 12 2.93 -5.54 9.86
CA ALA A 12 1.79 -6.32 10.34
C ALA A 12 2.27 -7.50 11.20
N PRO A 13 1.41 -8.07 12.08
CA PRO A 13 1.73 -9.31 12.78
C PRO A 13 2.11 -10.44 11.83
N SER A 14 2.98 -11.34 12.30
CA SER A 14 3.37 -12.51 11.51
C SER A 14 2.16 -13.36 11.12
N GLY A 15 1.97 -13.59 9.83
CA GLY A 15 0.87 -14.38 9.26
C GLY A 15 -0.26 -13.56 8.63
N ASP A 16 -0.37 -12.26 8.94
CA ASP A 16 -1.35 -11.38 8.30
C ASP A 16 -0.77 -10.65 7.07
N ALA A 17 0.55 -10.42 7.05
CA ALA A 17 1.20 -9.58 6.04
C ALA A 17 1.07 -10.13 4.60
N GLU A 18 1.12 -11.45 4.43
CA GLU A 18 0.97 -12.09 3.11
C GLU A 18 -0.42 -11.86 2.52
N ALA A 19 -1.47 -12.08 3.29
CA ALA A 19 -2.85 -11.85 2.85
C ALA A 19 -3.12 -10.37 2.55
N ILE A 20 -2.58 -9.44 3.36
CA ILE A 20 -2.67 -8.00 3.11
C ILE A 20 -1.92 -7.62 1.82
N ALA A 21 -0.72 -8.18 1.61
CA ALA A 21 0.08 -7.95 0.41
C ALA A 21 -0.63 -8.44 -0.86
N GLU A 22 -1.19 -9.64 -0.84
CA GLU A 22 -1.99 -10.18 -1.94
C GLU A 22 -3.17 -9.27 -2.25
N LEU A 23 -3.95 -8.89 -1.23
CA LEU A 23 -5.12 -8.02 -1.38
C LEU A 23 -4.80 -6.71 -2.11
N VAL A 24 -3.73 -6.01 -1.69
CA VAL A 24 -3.40 -4.70 -2.29
C VAL A 24 -2.84 -4.83 -3.71
N VAL A 25 -2.18 -5.95 -4.03
CA VAL A 25 -1.69 -6.27 -5.37
C VAL A 25 -2.86 -6.66 -6.28
N GLU A 26 -3.76 -7.54 -5.83
CA GLU A 26 -4.96 -7.95 -6.58
C GLU A 26 -5.87 -6.75 -6.90
N LYS A 27 -6.03 -5.84 -5.94
CA LYS A 27 -6.76 -4.57 -6.12
C LYS A 27 -6.03 -3.56 -7.01
N ARG A 28 -4.82 -3.87 -7.48
CA ARG A 28 -3.98 -2.97 -8.28
C ARG A 28 -3.66 -1.65 -7.57
N LEU A 29 -3.66 -1.66 -6.24
CA LEU A 29 -3.26 -0.52 -5.40
C LEU A 29 -1.75 -0.51 -5.15
N ALA A 30 -1.08 -1.64 -5.34
CA ALA A 30 0.37 -1.78 -5.36
C ALA A 30 0.78 -2.68 -6.52
N ALA A 31 1.95 -2.44 -7.11
CA ALA A 31 2.50 -3.33 -8.13
C ALA A 31 3.26 -4.51 -7.52
N CYS A 32 3.93 -4.26 -6.40
CA CYS A 32 4.79 -5.24 -5.72
C CYS A 32 4.83 -4.95 -4.23
N VAL A 33 4.89 -6.02 -3.43
CA VAL A 33 5.17 -5.98 -1.99
C VAL A 33 6.33 -6.95 -1.72
N ASN A 34 7.27 -6.56 -0.87
CA ASN A 34 8.26 -7.48 -0.31
C ASN A 34 8.03 -7.61 1.19
N LEU A 35 8.17 -8.82 1.70
CA LEU A 35 7.92 -9.17 3.09
C LEU A 35 9.25 -9.54 3.77
N PHE A 36 9.48 -8.99 4.96
CA PHE A 36 10.66 -9.29 5.77
C PHE A 36 10.25 -9.46 7.24
N GLY A 37 10.65 -10.56 7.88
CA GLY A 37 10.50 -10.69 9.32
C GLY A 37 11.36 -9.66 10.06
N VAL A 38 10.75 -8.93 10.99
CA VAL A 38 11.40 -7.87 11.79
C VAL A 38 11.01 -8.00 13.27
N GLY A 39 11.85 -7.41 14.12
CA GLY A 39 11.52 -7.17 15.52
C GLY A 39 11.23 -5.69 15.72
N SER A 40 10.05 -5.37 16.24
CA SER A 40 9.61 -4.01 16.51
C SER A 40 9.71 -3.71 18.00
N VAL A 41 10.21 -2.53 18.35
CA VAL A 41 10.32 -2.06 19.73
C VAL A 41 9.72 -0.67 19.80
N PHE A 42 8.69 -0.49 20.61
CA PHE A 42 7.93 0.75 20.69
C PHE A 42 7.39 0.98 22.10
N TRP A 43 6.88 2.18 22.34
CA TRP A 43 6.25 2.54 23.61
C TRP A 43 4.74 2.28 23.52
N TRP A 44 4.21 1.48 24.45
CA TRP A 44 2.79 1.16 24.50
C TRP A 44 2.35 1.03 25.96
N GLU A 45 1.17 1.58 26.28
CA GLU A 45 0.56 1.50 27.62
C GLU A 45 1.47 1.83 28.82
N GLY A 46 2.45 2.72 28.61
CA GLY A 46 3.36 3.16 29.68
C GLY A 46 4.62 2.32 29.84
N GLU A 47 4.90 1.38 28.92
CA GLU A 47 6.09 0.56 28.93
C GLU A 47 6.68 0.32 27.53
N VAL A 48 7.89 -0.27 27.49
CA VAL A 48 8.54 -0.67 26.23
C VAL A 48 8.01 -2.04 25.82
N ALA A 49 7.20 -2.07 24.77
CA ALA A 49 6.72 -3.27 24.11
C ALA A 49 7.71 -3.77 23.04
N ARG A 50 7.66 -5.08 22.77
CA ARG A 50 8.48 -5.74 21.75
C ARG A 50 7.63 -6.77 21.03
N GLU A 51 7.55 -6.67 19.72
CA GLU A 51 6.75 -7.57 18.90
C GLU A 51 7.55 -8.14 17.74
N ARG A 52 7.17 -9.33 17.28
CA ARG A 52 7.64 -9.90 16.01
C ARG A 52 6.61 -9.59 14.94
N GLU A 53 7.07 -8.94 13.88
CA GLU A 53 6.21 -8.46 12.80
C GLU A 53 6.84 -8.79 11.46
N GLU A 54 6.09 -8.53 10.40
CA GLU A 54 6.57 -8.57 9.03
C GLU A 54 6.47 -7.17 8.43
N LEU A 55 7.60 -6.66 7.94
CA LEU A 55 7.68 -5.40 7.22
C LEU A 55 7.29 -5.62 5.76
N MET A 56 6.26 -4.93 5.32
CA MET A 56 5.84 -4.79 3.93
C MET A 56 6.51 -3.57 3.30
N VAL A 57 7.31 -3.82 2.25
CA VAL A 57 7.90 -2.78 1.40
C VAL A 57 7.11 -2.73 0.09
N ILE A 58 6.12 -1.84 0.05
CA ILE A 58 5.08 -1.75 -0.98
C ILE A 58 5.48 -0.70 -2.03
N LYS A 59 5.44 -1.03 -3.33
CA LYS A 59 5.74 -0.10 -4.42
C LYS A 59 4.46 0.28 -5.12
N THR A 60 4.18 1.58 -5.17
CA THR A 60 2.95 2.11 -5.79
C THR A 60 3.15 3.51 -6.32
N ARG A 61 2.12 4.06 -6.97
CA ARG A 61 2.04 5.47 -7.33
C ARG A 61 1.57 6.31 -6.15
N ARG A 62 2.11 7.53 -6.05
CA ARG A 62 1.78 8.50 -5.02
C ARG A 62 0.30 8.83 -4.95
N ASP A 63 -0.37 8.88 -6.10
CA ASP A 63 -1.77 9.23 -6.18
C ASP A 63 -2.74 8.11 -5.72
N LEU A 64 -2.22 6.90 -5.48
CA LEU A 64 -2.97 5.78 -4.91
C LEU A 64 -2.85 5.69 -3.39
N LEU A 65 -1.99 6.51 -2.76
CA LEU A 65 -1.79 6.49 -1.31
C LEU A 65 -3.09 6.54 -0.50
N PRO A 66 -4.11 7.37 -0.83
CA PRO A 66 -5.36 7.37 -0.06
C PRO A 66 -6.09 6.02 -0.12
N ALA A 67 -6.19 5.43 -1.31
CA ALA A 67 -6.87 4.15 -1.51
C ALA A 67 -6.09 2.99 -0.90
N LEU A 68 -4.76 2.96 -1.09
CA LEU A 68 -3.87 1.98 -0.46
C LEU A 68 -3.96 2.07 1.06
N THR A 69 -3.92 3.27 1.63
CA THR A 69 -4.03 3.46 3.10
C THR A 69 -5.35 2.94 3.63
N ALA A 70 -6.46 3.21 2.94
CA ALA A 70 -7.77 2.71 3.33
C ALA A 70 -7.84 1.18 3.27
N ALA A 71 -7.30 0.57 2.20
CA ALA A 71 -7.24 -0.88 2.05
C ALA A 71 -6.37 -1.55 3.13
N LEU A 72 -5.18 -1.00 3.38
CA LEU A 72 -4.30 -1.47 4.45
C LEU A 72 -5.02 -1.42 5.79
N LYS A 73 -5.56 -0.26 6.19
CA LYS A 73 -6.28 -0.11 7.47
C LYS A 73 -7.50 -1.03 7.59
N GLY A 74 -8.21 -1.28 6.50
CA GLY A 74 -9.40 -2.15 6.51
C GLY A 74 -9.07 -3.64 6.65
N ALA A 75 -7.87 -4.06 6.27
CA ALA A 75 -7.41 -5.44 6.37
C ALA A 75 -6.50 -5.69 7.57
N HIS A 76 -5.99 -4.63 8.20
CA HIS A 76 -5.01 -4.74 9.26
C HIS A 76 -5.65 -5.09 10.61
N PRO A 77 -5.05 -5.98 11.42
CA PRO A 77 -5.58 -6.33 12.75
C PRO A 77 -5.43 -5.20 13.78
N TYR A 78 -4.46 -4.31 13.60
CA TYR A 78 -4.26 -3.15 14.48
C TYR A 78 -5.11 -1.96 14.09
N ASP A 79 -5.59 -1.21 15.08
CA ASP A 79 -6.35 0.03 14.88
C ASP A 79 -5.52 1.13 14.22
N VAL A 80 -4.21 1.20 14.52
CA VAL A 80 -3.30 2.21 14.00
C VAL A 80 -2.07 1.58 13.32
N PRO A 81 -2.17 1.33 12.01
CA PRO A 81 -1.09 1.01 11.09
C PRO A 81 0.24 1.71 11.29
N GLU A 82 1.40 1.06 11.21
CA GLU A 82 2.52 1.79 10.58
C GLU A 82 2.19 1.93 9.09
N ILE A 83 2.06 3.16 8.57
CA ILE A 83 1.91 3.40 7.13
C ILE A 83 2.66 4.69 6.78
N ILE A 84 3.86 4.58 6.23
CA ILE A 84 4.70 5.72 5.86
C ILE A 84 5.15 5.62 4.41
N ALA A 85 5.14 6.73 3.68
CA ALA A 85 5.54 6.77 2.27
C ALA A 85 6.86 7.51 2.09
N LEU A 86 7.80 6.89 1.40
CA LEU A 86 9.11 7.42 1.05
C LEU A 86 9.17 7.71 -0.46
N PRO A 87 9.70 8.88 -0.87
CA PRO A 87 9.85 9.21 -2.28
C PRO A 87 10.94 8.34 -2.93
N ILE A 88 10.66 7.81 -4.13
CA ILE A 88 11.70 7.27 -5.00
C ILE A 88 12.29 8.44 -5.78
N ILE A 89 13.61 8.62 -5.68
CA ILE A 89 14.34 9.71 -6.35
C ILE A 89 14.78 9.28 -7.76
N ASP A 90 15.15 8.00 -7.92
CA ASP A 90 15.60 7.42 -9.17
C ASP A 90 15.41 5.89 -9.15
N GLY A 91 15.46 5.25 -10.32
CA GLY A 91 15.34 3.81 -10.48
C GLY A 91 15.41 3.39 -11.95
N ASP A 92 15.42 2.08 -12.18
CA ASP A 92 15.34 1.55 -13.54
C ASP A 92 14.04 1.99 -14.23
N ALA A 93 14.16 2.57 -15.42
CA ALA A 93 13.03 3.19 -16.12
C ALA A 93 11.95 2.16 -16.50
N ASP A 94 12.35 0.96 -16.90
CA ASP A 94 11.43 -0.10 -17.28
C ASP A 94 10.67 -0.63 -16.05
N TYR A 95 11.36 -0.79 -14.92
CA TYR A 95 10.74 -1.17 -13.65
C TYR A 95 9.74 -0.13 -13.15
N LEU A 96 10.10 1.16 -13.17
CA LEU A 96 9.20 2.23 -12.75
C LEU A 96 7.98 2.36 -13.68
N ALA A 97 8.17 2.15 -14.98
CA ALA A 97 7.08 2.08 -15.95
C ALA A 97 6.15 0.90 -15.67
N TRP A 98 6.70 -0.27 -15.33
CA TRP A 98 5.91 -1.44 -14.93
C TRP A 98 5.10 -1.17 -13.66
N VAL A 99 5.69 -0.55 -12.62
CA VAL A 99 4.95 -0.18 -11.40
C VAL A 99 3.79 0.75 -11.73
N ALA A 100 4.02 1.74 -12.61
CA ALA A 100 2.97 2.67 -13.04
C ALA A 100 1.85 1.98 -13.85
N GLY A 101 2.19 1.00 -14.68
CA GLY A 101 1.25 0.28 -15.54
C GLY A 101 0.41 -0.78 -14.83
N GLU A 102 0.99 -1.45 -13.83
CA GLU A 102 0.31 -2.50 -13.05
C GLU A 102 -0.53 -1.95 -11.89
N THR A 103 -0.61 -0.62 -11.74
CA THR A 103 -1.42 0.03 -10.71
C THR A 103 -2.52 0.91 -11.29
N ARG A 104 -3.71 0.88 -10.67
CA ARG A 104 -4.92 1.52 -11.20
C ARG A 104 -5.66 2.29 -10.11
N ARG A 105 -6.25 3.43 -10.48
CA ARG A 105 -7.29 4.06 -9.66
C ARG A 105 -8.57 3.23 -9.83
N GLU A 106 -9.32 3.02 -8.76
CA GLU A 106 -10.72 2.62 -8.91
C GLU A 106 -11.44 3.74 -9.69
N GLU A 107 -11.92 3.40 -10.88
CA GLU A 107 -12.85 4.27 -11.59
C GLU A 107 -14.11 4.37 -10.74
N ARG A 108 -14.54 5.60 -10.41
CA ARG A 108 -15.84 5.82 -9.79
C ARG A 108 -16.90 5.28 -10.75
N SER A 109 -17.41 4.08 -10.49
CA SER A 109 -18.62 3.54 -11.10
C SER A 109 -19.79 4.48 -10.79
N GLY A 110 -19.96 5.55 -11.58
CA GLY A 110 -20.87 6.61 -11.18
C GLY A 110 -20.95 7.82 -12.11
N GLU A 111 -20.84 7.64 -13.42
CA GLU A 111 -21.42 8.61 -14.37
C GLU A 111 -21.88 7.86 -15.63
N ARG A 112 -22.95 7.07 -15.47
CA ARG A 112 -23.79 6.71 -16.62
C ARG A 112 -24.50 8.00 -17.05
N HIS A 113 -23.96 8.65 -18.08
CA HIS A 113 -24.71 9.65 -18.84
C HIS A 113 -26.00 8.97 -19.32
N PRO A 114 -27.21 9.46 -18.96
CA PRO A 114 -28.43 8.94 -19.55
C PRO A 114 -28.36 9.19 -21.06
N PRO A 115 -28.83 8.27 -21.92
CA PRO A 115 -28.94 8.55 -23.34
C PRO A 115 -29.81 9.80 -23.51
N GLU A 116 -29.31 10.80 -24.23
CA GLU A 116 -30.10 11.95 -24.64
C GLU A 116 -31.34 11.42 -25.38
N CYS A 117 -32.52 11.78 -24.86
CA CYS A 117 -33.81 11.45 -25.45
C CYS A 117 -33.89 12.13 -26.84
N PRO A 118 -34.41 11.45 -27.89
CA PRO A 118 -34.44 11.99 -29.25
C PRO A 118 -35.26 13.27 -29.41
#